data_AF-A0A521XK56-F1
#
_entry.id   AF-A0A521XK56-F1
#
_cell.length_a   1.000
_cell.length_b   1.000
_cell.length_c   1.000
_cell.angle_alpha   90.00
_cell.angle_beta   90.00
_cell.angle_gamma   90.00
#
_symmetry.space_group_name_H-M   'P 1'
#
loop_
_entity.id
_entity.type
_entity.pdbx_description
1 polymer ?
#
loop_
_entity_poly.entity_id
_entity_poly.type
_entity_poly.pdbx_seq_one_letter_code
_entity_poly.pdbx_strand_id
1 'polypeptide(L)'
;MATNGSDNKRSGSERLTQRTGTDDAPPRSGLATRVQNAAPGSVDPISRVRNVAFVRIAGPPRPFGLRHRVDGAFLPPGLLRVCRVSRSPRVPATSLVVSASLVVTAALGLTASTGASAAVAAPPATAVPLAAPARLAPLTLAATAAASTRRELPLVSTVAAERRVGKAIGHRRVARSLQRFLGKNLAIRVEDAESGRIIFGRQARQGKLPASNMKLVTAFNALSVLGPDHRFATTVVSGATPDAVVLRAGGDPLLTSADLTELAKRTTTALVAKLAEAKQRDPGSTLSLDSTFTLSFDDSLFPAFSNGPGWSRGYVPYVVAPVSALSRDLRTGADPGRSAATYFGTQLTKLAAAAGVTVRFSGGTSPGRTVASTDAASLAALDGHSVEQAVRLMLTVSQNDVAEILYRQVAVGRGLVPTWANSAAAAAATLREHGISTSRLVAADGSGVSRYDRISAITLAALLRQVADPTRTELASMYYGASGFGPSLPVAGKTGTLAARNGRYTTKPSRCAAGIVVAKTGTLHDVVALSGIAPGADGQLKVFSIMVNNRNERYSALSTRRAVDALAATVTGCF
;
A
#
# COMPACT_ATOMS: atom_id res chain seq x y z
N MET A 1 -28.53 -38.94 13.22
CA MET A 1 -29.07 -40.25 13.65
C MET A 1 -28.13 -41.34 13.22
N ALA A 2 -28.02 -42.39 14.03
CA ALA A 2 -27.33 -43.66 13.75
C ALA A 2 -28.25 -44.57 12.88
N THR A 3 -27.87 -45.70 12.27
CA THR A 3 -26.57 -46.38 11.99
C THR A 3 -26.83 -47.50 10.98
N ASN A 4 -25.81 -47.93 10.22
CA ASN A 4 -25.58 -49.31 9.75
C ASN A 4 -24.19 -49.37 9.05
N GLY A 5 -23.38 -50.42 9.16
CA GLY A 5 -23.49 -51.60 10.02
C GLY A 5 -22.82 -52.85 9.43
N SER A 6 -21.64 -53.24 9.94
CA SER A 6 -20.92 -54.50 9.64
C SER A 6 -20.39 -54.68 8.17
N ASP A 7 -19.45 -55.57 7.80
CA ASP A 7 -18.58 -56.46 8.60
C ASP A 7 -17.26 -56.91 7.90
N ASN A 8 -16.27 -57.31 8.73
CA ASN A 8 -15.32 -58.44 8.59
C ASN A 8 -14.16 -58.60 7.55
N LYS A 9 -13.15 -59.38 8.01
CA LYS A 9 -12.16 -60.28 7.34
C LYS A 9 -10.84 -59.78 6.67
N ARG A 10 -9.79 -59.73 7.52
CA ARG A 10 -8.57 -60.61 7.57
C ARG A 10 -7.41 -60.55 6.54
N SER A 11 -6.22 -60.89 7.09
CA SER A 11 -4.91 -61.27 6.48
C SER A 11 -4.12 -60.16 5.76
N GLY A 12 -2.78 -60.08 5.84
CA GLY A 12 -1.77 -60.72 6.71
C GLY A 12 -0.55 -59.77 6.84
N SER A 13 0.14 -59.63 7.98
CA SER A 13 0.99 -60.60 8.69
C SER A 13 2.34 -60.89 8.04
N GLU A 14 3.34 -60.04 8.30
CA GLU A 14 4.76 -60.43 8.34
C GLU A 14 5.49 -59.63 9.44
N ARG A 15 6.63 -60.11 9.94
CA ARG A 15 7.21 -59.68 11.25
C ARG A 15 8.75 -59.64 11.29
N LEU A 16 9.28 -58.55 11.85
CA LEU A 16 10.60 -58.43 12.50
C LEU A 16 11.83 -58.67 11.56
N THR A 17 13.08 -58.33 11.91
CA THR A 17 13.71 -58.07 13.23
C THR A 17 14.79 -56.98 13.15
N GLN A 18 15.14 -56.35 14.28
CA GLN A 18 16.30 -55.46 14.43
C GLN A 18 17.51 -56.16 15.08
N ARG A 19 18.74 -55.75 14.70
CA ARG A 19 20.01 -55.82 15.45
C ARG A 19 20.85 -54.60 15.02
N THR A 20 21.47 -53.73 15.82
CA THR A 20 22.37 -53.82 17.01
C THR A 20 23.81 -54.27 16.67
N GLY A 21 24.80 -53.39 16.81
CA GLY A 21 26.24 -53.74 16.68
C GLY A 21 27.18 -52.55 16.44
N THR A 22 27.98 -52.21 17.45
CA THR A 22 28.93 -51.11 17.66
C THR A 22 30.31 -51.19 16.96
N ASP A 23 30.94 -50.01 16.82
CA ASP A 23 32.38 -49.66 17.00
C ASP A 23 33.52 -49.85 15.94
N ASP A 24 34.58 -49.07 16.20
CA ASP A 24 35.97 -48.99 15.69
C ASP A 24 36.37 -48.31 14.35
N ALA A 25 37.62 -47.82 14.32
CA ALA A 25 38.29 -46.95 13.32
C ALA A 25 39.84 -47.06 13.48
N PRO A 26 40.72 -46.23 12.84
CA PRO A 26 40.73 -45.56 11.53
C PRO A 26 41.85 -46.14 10.61
N PRO A 27 42.30 -45.47 9.52
CA PRO A 27 43.58 -44.75 9.58
C PRO A 27 43.66 -43.44 8.75
N ARG A 28 44.89 -42.94 8.50
CA ARG A 28 45.23 -41.54 8.14
C ARG A 28 45.67 -41.32 6.69
N SER A 29 45.62 -40.04 6.26
CA SER A 29 46.52 -39.33 5.32
C SER A 29 46.62 -39.79 3.85
N GLY A 30 46.87 -38.91 2.87
CA GLY A 30 46.98 -37.44 2.90
C GLY A 30 48.02 -36.91 1.91
N LEU A 31 47.85 -35.67 1.42
CA LEU A 31 48.89 -34.90 0.71
C LEU A 31 48.51 -33.41 0.69
N ALA A 32 49.51 -32.54 0.57
CA ALA A 32 49.34 -31.09 0.65
C ALA A 32 50.25 -30.36 -0.34
N THR A 33 49.85 -29.14 -0.74
CA THR A 33 50.74 -28.15 -1.34
C THR A 33 50.44 -26.78 -0.73
N ARG A 34 51.46 -25.94 -0.59
CA ARG A 34 51.46 -24.80 0.36
C ARG A 34 52.11 -23.57 -0.30
N VAL A 35 51.61 -22.37 0.06
CA VAL A 35 52.38 -21.09 0.02
C VAL A 35 52.67 -20.56 -1.41
N GLN A 36 52.84 -19.26 -1.69
CA GLN A 36 53.26 -18.12 -0.87
C GLN A 36 52.51 -16.80 -1.16
N ASN A 37 52.51 -15.86 -0.21
CA ASN A 37 52.12 -14.44 -0.41
C ASN A 37 53.35 -13.57 -0.69
N ALA A 38 53.22 -12.52 -1.50
CA ALA A 38 54.17 -11.40 -1.55
C ALA A 38 53.52 -10.10 -2.11
N ALA A 39 53.89 -8.96 -1.52
CA ALA A 39 53.61 -7.56 -1.92
C ALA A 39 54.46 -6.64 -1.01
N PRO A 40 54.57 -5.29 -1.20
CA PRO A 40 54.04 -4.44 -2.28
C PRO A 40 55.10 -3.47 -2.90
N GLY A 41 54.65 -2.56 -3.79
CA GLY A 41 55.37 -1.34 -4.23
C GLY A 41 55.62 -1.28 -5.75
N SER A 42 55.82 -0.12 -6.39
CA SER A 42 55.57 1.30 -6.04
C SER A 42 55.88 2.19 -7.28
N VAL A 43 55.55 3.49 -7.21
CA VAL A 43 55.95 4.57 -8.17
C VAL A 43 55.17 4.63 -9.51
N ASP A 44 55.11 5.84 -10.07
CA ASP A 44 54.26 6.40 -11.15
C ASP A 44 55.17 7.40 -11.97
N PRO A 45 54.77 8.23 -12.96
CA PRO A 45 53.83 8.15 -14.09
C PRO A 45 54.58 8.37 -15.47
N ILE A 46 53.93 9.03 -16.46
CA ILE A 46 54.49 9.94 -17.52
C ILE A 46 54.47 9.48 -19.01
N SER A 47 53.28 9.63 -19.63
CA SER A 47 53.04 10.50 -20.84
C SER A 47 53.36 10.06 -22.30
N ARG A 48 52.71 10.81 -23.22
CA ARG A 48 53.01 11.09 -24.65
C ARG A 48 52.73 10.00 -25.71
N VAL A 49 52.52 10.32 -27.01
CA VAL A 49 51.72 11.40 -27.65
C VAL A 49 51.63 11.16 -29.18
N ARG A 50 50.47 11.44 -29.83
CA ARG A 50 50.28 11.55 -31.31
C ARG A 50 50.53 10.22 -32.12
N ASN A 51 50.17 10.06 -33.41
CA ASN A 51 49.47 10.94 -34.37
C ASN A 51 48.64 10.17 -35.43
N VAL A 52 47.48 10.74 -35.80
CA VAL A 52 46.92 10.95 -37.18
C VAL A 52 47.00 9.86 -38.27
N ALA A 53 45.81 9.54 -38.83
CA ALA A 53 45.56 9.45 -40.27
C ALA A 53 44.11 9.92 -40.59
N PHE A 54 43.84 10.46 -41.79
CA PHE A 54 42.55 11.04 -42.19
C PHE A 54 41.82 10.22 -43.27
N VAL A 55 40.49 10.18 -43.21
CA VAL A 55 39.58 10.10 -44.38
C VAL A 55 38.46 11.14 -44.18
N ARG A 56 37.87 11.67 -45.26
CA ARG A 56 37.11 12.94 -45.28
C ARG A 56 35.85 12.85 -46.15
N ILE A 57 34.92 13.79 -45.95
CA ILE A 57 33.78 14.17 -46.82
C ILE A 57 32.51 13.30 -46.73
N ALA A 58 31.47 13.84 -46.09
CA ALA A 58 30.15 14.11 -46.67
C ALA A 58 29.32 15.01 -45.73
N GLY A 59 28.53 15.95 -46.25
CA GLY A 59 27.72 16.89 -45.45
C GLY A 59 26.21 16.79 -45.79
N PRO A 60 25.30 17.01 -44.82
CA PRO A 60 23.86 16.91 -45.04
C PRO A 60 23.25 18.15 -45.74
N PRO A 61 22.08 18.02 -46.40
CA PRO A 61 21.50 19.06 -47.27
C PRO A 61 20.72 20.17 -46.53
N ARG A 62 20.45 21.26 -47.25
CA ARG A 62 19.63 22.41 -46.81
C ARG A 62 18.12 22.13 -46.96
N PRO A 63 17.25 22.69 -46.09
CA PRO A 63 15.81 22.72 -46.33
C PRO A 63 15.39 23.84 -47.29
N PHE A 64 14.31 23.62 -48.04
CA PHE A 64 13.65 24.65 -48.87
C PHE A 64 12.83 25.64 -48.02
N GLY A 65 12.55 26.81 -48.58
CA GLY A 65 11.59 27.78 -48.04
C GLY A 65 10.51 28.14 -49.05
N LEU A 66 9.31 28.47 -48.55
CA LEU A 66 8.21 29.07 -49.31
C LEU A 66 7.65 30.26 -48.51
N ARG A 67 7.15 31.28 -49.21
CA ARG A 67 6.58 32.51 -48.64
C ARG A 67 5.07 32.53 -48.83
N HIS A 68 4.34 33.18 -47.91
CA HIS A 68 3.11 33.95 -48.24
C HIS A 68 2.92 35.11 -47.24
N ARG A 69 1.98 36.01 -47.52
CA ARG A 69 1.82 37.37 -46.95
C ARG A 69 0.33 37.77 -47.07
N VAL A 70 -0.26 38.67 -46.28
CA VAL A 70 0.21 39.47 -45.11
C VAL A 70 -0.55 38.97 -43.84
N ASP A 71 -1.17 39.66 -42.86
CA ASP A 71 -1.23 41.03 -42.26
C ASP A 71 -1.76 40.87 -40.79
N GLY A 72 -1.89 41.85 -39.90
CA GLY A 72 -1.49 43.27 -39.93
C GLY A 72 -2.08 44.06 -38.74
N ALA A 73 -1.27 44.57 -37.79
CA ALA A 73 -1.66 45.52 -36.73
C ALA A 73 -0.44 46.09 -35.93
N PHE A 74 -0.59 47.31 -35.39
CA PHE A 74 0.39 48.12 -34.61
C PHE A 74 0.59 47.59 -33.15
N LEU A 75 1.79 47.55 -32.52
CA LEU A 75 2.74 48.58 -31.97
C LEU A 75 2.31 49.22 -30.61
N PRO A 76 3.22 49.74 -29.73
CA PRO A 76 4.48 49.20 -29.14
C PRO A 76 4.57 49.51 -27.59
N PRO A 77 5.73 49.78 -26.92
CA PRO A 77 6.93 48.96 -26.59
C PRO A 77 7.23 48.81 -25.05
N GLY A 78 8.22 47.99 -24.63
CA GLY A 78 8.62 47.87 -23.20
C GLY A 78 9.84 46.99 -22.80
N LEU A 79 11.07 47.44 -23.09
CA LEU A 79 12.41 47.08 -22.52
C LEU A 79 12.70 45.77 -21.71
N LEU A 80 13.30 44.79 -22.42
CA LEU A 80 14.57 44.06 -22.13
C LEU A 80 15.16 43.86 -20.70
N ARG A 81 15.37 42.57 -20.31
CA ARG A 81 16.69 41.91 -20.02
C ARG A 81 16.45 40.43 -19.66
N VAL A 82 16.71 39.44 -20.52
CA VAL A 82 18.01 38.82 -20.88
C VAL A 82 18.71 38.05 -19.74
N CYS A 83 18.72 36.72 -19.86
CA CYS A 83 19.81 35.84 -19.41
C CYS A 83 19.92 34.61 -20.32
N ARG A 84 21.14 34.15 -20.62
CA ARG A 84 21.42 32.97 -21.47
C ARG A 84 21.72 31.74 -20.62
N VAL A 85 21.31 30.55 -21.09
CA VAL A 85 21.93 29.28 -20.71
C VAL A 85 22.18 28.45 -21.98
N SER A 86 23.34 27.78 -22.03
CA SER A 86 23.81 27.02 -23.20
C SER A 86 23.11 25.67 -23.39
N ARG A 87 23.29 25.04 -24.55
CA ARG A 87 22.91 23.65 -24.83
C ARG A 87 24.15 22.81 -25.14
N SER A 88 24.21 21.62 -24.56
CA SER A 88 25.20 20.57 -24.83
C SER A 88 24.48 19.20 -24.95
N PRO A 89 25.10 18.16 -25.54
CA PRO A 89 24.35 17.11 -26.24
C PRO A 89 23.77 15.98 -25.35
N ARG A 90 22.93 15.15 -25.97
CA ARG A 90 22.20 14.03 -25.34
C ARG A 90 22.95 12.70 -25.47
N VAL A 91 22.85 11.88 -24.43
CA VAL A 91 23.13 10.43 -24.44
C VAL A 91 21.79 9.72 -24.11
N PRO A 92 21.45 8.56 -24.72
CA PRO A 92 20.10 7.99 -24.59
C PRO A 92 19.87 7.35 -23.21
N ALA A 93 18.95 7.91 -22.43
CA ALA A 93 18.50 7.37 -21.14
C ALA A 93 17.24 6.50 -21.29
N THR A 94 17.29 5.29 -20.73
CA THR A 94 16.12 4.40 -20.56
C THR A 94 15.11 5.00 -19.59
N SER A 95 13.86 5.18 -20.02
CA SER A 95 12.86 5.97 -19.29
C SER A 95 12.26 5.23 -18.07
N LEU A 96 12.89 5.33 -16.90
CA LEU A 96 12.16 5.26 -15.63
C LEU A 96 11.41 6.60 -15.41
N VAL A 97 10.09 6.52 -15.27
CA VAL A 97 9.26 7.70 -14.94
C VAL A 97 9.12 7.80 -13.42
N VAL A 98 10.00 8.59 -12.79
CA VAL A 98 9.84 9.00 -11.39
C VAL A 98 9.01 10.28 -11.35
N SER A 99 7.80 10.18 -10.80
CA SER A 99 6.89 11.33 -10.65
C SER A 99 7.24 12.14 -9.40
N ALA A 100 8.07 13.17 -9.54
CA ALA A 100 8.27 14.16 -8.49
C ALA A 100 7.07 15.12 -8.42
N SER A 101 6.38 15.16 -7.28
CA SER A 101 5.31 16.12 -7.01
C SER A 101 5.87 17.35 -6.29
N LEU A 102 5.76 18.52 -6.92
CA LEU A 102 6.13 19.79 -6.29
C LEU A 102 5.00 20.26 -5.37
N VAL A 103 5.30 20.57 -4.10
CA VAL A 103 4.34 21.16 -3.17
C VAL A 103 4.47 22.67 -3.21
N VAL A 104 3.36 23.37 -3.45
CA VAL A 104 3.28 24.84 -3.38
C VAL A 104 2.64 25.22 -2.05
N THR A 105 3.41 25.85 -1.17
CA THR A 105 2.91 26.42 0.08
C THR A 105 2.28 27.78 -0.16
N ALA A 106 0.97 27.91 0.03
CA ALA A 106 0.31 29.21 0.12
C ALA A 106 0.49 29.77 1.54
N ALA A 107 1.05 30.98 1.66
CA ALA A 107 1.14 31.70 2.91
C ALA A 107 -0.02 32.70 3.04
N LEU A 108 -0.74 32.65 4.14
CA LEU A 108 -1.69 33.68 4.56
C LEU A 108 -1.20 34.24 5.89
N GLY A 109 -0.76 35.50 5.88
CA GLY A 109 -0.40 36.22 7.10
C GLY A 109 -1.63 36.89 7.70
N LEU A 110 -1.87 36.68 8.99
CA LEU A 110 -2.69 37.57 9.80
C LEU A 110 -1.78 38.39 10.71
N THR A 111 -2.06 39.68 10.80
CA THR A 111 -1.30 40.64 11.62
C THR A 111 -1.66 40.48 13.10
N ALA A 112 -0.65 40.51 13.97
CA ALA A 112 -0.87 40.62 15.41
C ALA A 112 -1.33 42.04 15.78
N SER A 113 -2.23 42.15 16.76
CA SER A 113 -2.50 43.37 17.49
C SER A 113 -2.43 43.08 19.00
N THR A 114 -1.82 43.99 19.76
CA THR A 114 -1.56 43.82 21.19
C THR A 114 -2.65 44.47 22.03
N GLY A 115 -3.21 43.72 22.98
CA GLY A 115 -4.13 44.21 24.02
C GLY A 115 -3.76 43.59 25.36
N ALA A 116 -3.71 44.40 26.42
CA ALA A 116 -3.18 44.00 27.72
C ALA A 116 -4.24 43.41 28.68
N SER A 117 -3.76 42.78 29.74
CA SER A 117 -4.54 41.99 30.70
C SER A 117 -5.58 42.77 31.52
N ALA A 118 -6.70 42.13 31.81
CA ALA A 118 -7.44 42.30 33.05
C ALA A 118 -7.92 40.92 33.52
N ALA A 119 -7.47 40.47 34.70
CA ALA A 119 -7.92 39.21 35.30
C ALA A 119 -9.02 39.49 36.32
N VAL A 120 -10.13 38.75 36.23
CA VAL A 120 -11.21 38.76 37.23
C VAL A 120 -11.35 37.33 37.76
N ALA A 121 -11.29 37.16 39.08
CA ALA A 121 -11.34 35.85 39.71
C ALA A 121 -12.76 35.27 39.72
N ALA A 122 -12.87 33.96 39.52
CA ALA A 122 -14.12 33.23 39.71
C ALA A 122 -14.32 32.87 41.20
N PRO A 123 -15.53 33.03 41.76
CA PRO A 123 -15.86 32.53 43.10
C PRO A 123 -15.96 30.99 43.12
N PRO A 124 -15.86 30.35 44.30
CA PRO A 124 -15.85 28.89 44.40
C PRO A 124 -17.23 28.27 44.10
N ALA A 125 -17.23 27.10 43.47
CA ALA A 125 -18.44 26.33 43.20
C ALA A 125 -18.93 25.63 44.48
N THR A 126 -20.13 25.98 44.94
CA THR A 126 -20.87 25.21 45.96
C THR A 126 -21.59 24.03 45.31
N ALA A 127 -21.53 22.86 45.94
CA ALA A 127 -22.23 21.67 45.46
C ALA A 127 -23.73 21.76 45.76
N VAL A 128 -24.56 21.47 44.76
CA VAL A 128 -26.03 21.37 44.88
C VAL A 128 -26.44 19.91 44.57
N PRO A 129 -27.39 19.30 45.30
CA PRO A 129 -27.72 17.88 45.11
C PRO A 129 -28.38 17.59 43.75
N LEU A 130 -28.12 16.41 43.19
CA LEU A 130 -28.89 15.93 42.04
C LEU A 130 -30.33 15.58 42.46
N ALA A 131 -31.29 16.32 41.94
CA ALA A 131 -32.68 15.87 41.89
C ALA A 131 -32.84 14.79 40.80
N ALA A 132 -33.72 13.81 41.03
CA ALA A 132 -34.00 12.75 40.06
C ALA A 132 -34.72 13.30 38.81
N PRO A 133 -34.45 12.77 37.61
CA PRO A 133 -35.05 13.27 36.37
C PRO A 133 -36.55 12.94 36.30
N ALA A 134 -37.38 13.96 36.10
CA ALA A 134 -38.79 13.79 35.80
C ALA A 134 -38.99 13.07 34.44
N ARG A 135 -39.97 12.16 34.37
CA ARG A 135 -40.32 11.48 33.12
C ARG A 135 -41.03 12.45 32.16
N LEU A 136 -40.34 12.89 31.11
CA LEU A 136 -40.98 13.52 29.97
C LEU A 136 -41.73 12.47 29.14
N ALA A 137 -42.97 12.78 28.74
CA ALA A 137 -43.71 11.97 27.80
C ALA A 137 -43.09 12.06 26.39
N PRO A 138 -43.09 10.98 25.59
CA PRO A 138 -42.49 11.00 24.27
C PRO A 138 -43.30 11.89 23.31
N LEU A 139 -42.69 13.00 22.86
CA LEU A 139 -43.14 13.72 21.69
C LEU A 139 -43.01 12.80 20.47
N THR A 140 -44.14 12.31 19.96
CA THR A 140 -44.20 11.53 18.73
C THR A 140 -43.91 12.44 17.54
N LEU A 141 -42.62 12.61 17.22
CA LEU A 141 -42.21 13.28 16.00
C LEU A 141 -42.67 12.40 14.83
N ALA A 142 -43.75 12.83 14.17
CA ALA A 142 -44.32 12.14 13.02
C ALA A 142 -43.34 12.24 11.85
N ALA A 143 -42.39 11.29 11.80
CA ALA A 143 -41.46 11.15 10.71
C ALA A 143 -42.25 10.85 9.43
N THR A 144 -42.49 11.88 8.62
CA THR A 144 -42.93 11.76 7.24
C THR A 144 -41.81 11.12 6.45
N ALA A 145 -41.72 9.79 6.57
CA ALA A 145 -40.88 8.96 5.75
C ALA A 145 -41.31 9.16 4.30
N ALA A 146 -40.65 10.09 3.62
CA ALA A 146 -40.68 10.20 2.17
C ALA A 146 -40.06 8.92 1.63
N ALA A 147 -40.92 7.90 1.49
CA ALA A 147 -40.56 6.59 1.01
C ALA A 147 -40.03 6.76 -0.40
N SER A 148 -38.70 6.84 -0.53
CA SER A 148 -38.01 6.71 -1.79
C SER A 148 -38.31 5.31 -2.29
N THR A 149 -39.36 5.22 -3.11
CA THR A 149 -39.79 3.98 -3.73
C THR A 149 -38.67 3.56 -4.65
N ARG A 150 -37.78 2.69 -4.13
CA ARG A 150 -36.90 1.86 -4.94
C ARG A 150 -37.83 1.11 -5.89
N ARG A 151 -37.97 1.65 -7.09
CA ARG A 151 -38.74 1.07 -8.17
C ARG A 151 -38.06 -0.24 -8.53
N GLU A 152 -38.52 -1.33 -7.94
CA GLU A 152 -38.08 -2.67 -8.28
C GLU A 152 -38.32 -2.86 -9.78
N LEU A 153 -37.24 -2.87 -10.55
CA LEU A 153 -37.30 -3.20 -11.95
C LEU A 153 -37.62 -4.69 -12.03
N PRO A 154 -38.78 -5.09 -12.60
CA PRO A 154 -39.26 -6.45 -12.50
C PRO A 154 -38.22 -7.42 -13.08
N LEU A 155 -38.05 -8.59 -12.45
CA LEU A 155 -36.95 -9.53 -12.69
C LEU A 155 -36.72 -9.92 -14.17
N VAL A 156 -37.77 -9.86 -14.99
CA VAL A 156 -37.71 -10.07 -16.45
C VAL A 156 -36.85 -8.99 -17.14
N SER A 157 -36.90 -7.75 -16.66
CA SER A 157 -36.18 -6.60 -17.21
C SER A 157 -34.69 -6.59 -16.84
N THR A 158 -34.33 -6.96 -15.60
CA THR A 158 -32.93 -7.14 -15.17
C THR A 158 -32.30 -8.28 -15.98
N VAL A 159 -32.92 -9.46 -16.01
CA VAL A 159 -32.44 -10.62 -16.80
C VAL A 159 -32.34 -10.28 -18.31
N ALA A 160 -33.22 -9.43 -18.85
CA ALA A 160 -33.11 -8.95 -20.23
C ALA A 160 -31.91 -8.01 -20.45
N ALA A 161 -31.66 -7.06 -19.54
CA ALA A 161 -30.50 -6.17 -19.59
C ALA A 161 -29.18 -6.94 -19.42
N GLU A 162 -29.13 -7.87 -18.48
CA GLU A 162 -27.98 -8.71 -18.19
C GLU A 162 -27.67 -9.67 -19.36
N ARG A 163 -28.70 -10.20 -20.04
CA ARG A 163 -28.52 -10.91 -21.32
C ARG A 163 -27.98 -10.01 -22.43
N ARG A 164 -28.24 -8.69 -22.43
CA ARG A 164 -27.60 -7.74 -23.37
C ARG A 164 -26.12 -7.54 -23.01
N VAL A 165 -25.78 -7.36 -21.73
CA VAL A 165 -24.39 -7.26 -21.24
C VAL A 165 -23.59 -8.52 -21.58
N GLY A 166 -24.09 -9.70 -21.22
CA GLY A 166 -23.45 -10.99 -21.54
C GLY A 166 -23.31 -11.23 -23.05
N LYS A 167 -24.31 -10.86 -23.85
CA LYS A 167 -24.21 -10.86 -25.32
C LYS A 167 -23.15 -9.88 -25.83
N ALA A 168 -23.04 -8.67 -25.29
CA ALA A 168 -22.07 -7.66 -25.71
C ALA A 168 -20.63 -8.13 -25.44
N ILE A 169 -20.34 -8.61 -24.23
CA ILE A 169 -19.03 -9.19 -23.87
C ILE A 169 -18.69 -10.38 -24.79
N GLY A 170 -19.66 -11.26 -25.04
CA GLY A 170 -19.50 -12.41 -25.93
C GLY A 170 -19.56 -12.11 -27.43
N HIS A 171 -19.84 -10.88 -27.85
CA HIS A 171 -20.23 -10.61 -29.23
C HIS A 171 -19.04 -10.77 -30.19
N ARG A 172 -19.22 -11.51 -31.30
CA ARG A 172 -18.16 -11.76 -32.30
C ARG A 172 -17.52 -10.49 -32.91
N ARG A 173 -18.12 -9.29 -32.82
CA ARG A 173 -17.44 -8.03 -33.20
C ARG A 173 -16.57 -7.46 -32.07
N VAL A 174 -17.07 -7.45 -30.83
CA VAL A 174 -16.33 -7.02 -29.62
C VAL A 174 -15.14 -7.95 -29.37
N ALA A 175 -15.40 -9.26 -29.39
CA ALA A 175 -14.37 -10.29 -29.26
C ALA A 175 -13.25 -10.10 -30.29
N ARG A 176 -13.58 -10.03 -31.60
CA ARG A 176 -12.55 -9.90 -32.67
C ARG A 176 -11.79 -8.58 -32.65
N SER A 177 -12.43 -7.44 -32.37
CA SER A 177 -11.75 -6.14 -32.38
C SER A 177 -10.73 -6.01 -31.25
N LEU A 178 -11.02 -6.62 -30.08
CA LEU A 178 -10.18 -6.61 -28.89
C LEU A 178 -9.25 -7.82 -28.76
N GLN A 179 -9.52 -8.95 -29.43
CA GLN A 179 -8.82 -10.23 -29.24
C GLN A 179 -7.29 -10.12 -29.34
N ARG A 180 -6.82 -9.31 -30.29
CA ARG A 180 -5.40 -9.04 -30.53
C ARG A 180 -4.69 -8.43 -29.32
N PHE A 181 -5.39 -7.63 -28.51
CA PHE A 181 -4.86 -6.98 -27.30
C PHE A 181 -5.05 -7.83 -26.03
N LEU A 182 -6.13 -8.62 -25.97
CA LEU A 182 -6.53 -9.44 -24.81
C LEU A 182 -5.90 -10.85 -24.81
N GLY A 183 -5.45 -11.34 -25.96
CA GLY A 183 -4.82 -12.65 -26.10
C GLY A 183 -5.75 -13.86 -25.85
N LYS A 184 -5.17 -15.05 -25.72
CA LYS A 184 -5.92 -16.30 -25.45
C LYS A 184 -6.26 -16.48 -23.96
N ASN A 185 -5.39 -15.95 -23.08
CA ASN A 185 -5.37 -16.16 -21.62
C ASN A 185 -6.23 -15.19 -20.80
N LEU A 186 -7.25 -14.59 -21.42
CA LEU A 186 -8.27 -13.78 -20.75
C LEU A 186 -9.15 -14.63 -19.83
N ALA A 187 -9.01 -14.44 -18.52
CA ALA A 187 -10.05 -14.78 -17.55
C ALA A 187 -10.96 -13.56 -17.32
N ILE A 188 -12.26 -13.80 -17.31
CA ILE A 188 -13.26 -12.77 -16.99
C ILE A 188 -14.45 -13.39 -16.26
N ARG A 189 -14.96 -12.65 -15.27
CA ARG A 189 -16.19 -12.93 -14.53
C ARG A 189 -17.00 -11.63 -14.42
N VAL A 190 -18.31 -11.72 -14.62
CA VAL A 190 -19.29 -10.67 -14.31
C VAL A 190 -20.48 -11.32 -13.62
N GLU A 191 -20.89 -10.79 -12.48
CA GLU A 191 -22.05 -11.24 -11.69
C GLU A 191 -22.89 -10.01 -11.31
N ASP A 192 -24.18 -10.23 -11.08
CA ASP A 192 -24.99 -9.30 -10.29
C ASP A 192 -24.48 -9.26 -8.84
N ALA A 193 -24.35 -8.08 -8.23
CA ALA A 193 -23.70 -7.95 -6.93
C ALA A 193 -24.56 -8.52 -5.79
N GLU A 194 -25.86 -8.25 -5.81
CA GLU A 194 -26.83 -8.66 -4.79
C GLU A 194 -27.10 -10.16 -4.88
N SER A 195 -27.67 -10.62 -5.99
CA SER A 195 -28.06 -12.03 -6.17
C SER A 195 -26.90 -12.98 -6.46
N GLY A 196 -25.74 -12.48 -6.91
CA GLY A 196 -24.63 -13.31 -7.43
C GLY A 196 -24.93 -13.99 -8.78
N ARG A 197 -26.07 -13.66 -9.40
CA ARG A 197 -26.55 -14.31 -10.63
C ARG A 197 -25.57 -14.03 -11.77
N ILE A 198 -25.06 -15.09 -12.39
CA ILE A 198 -23.93 -15.03 -13.32
C ILE A 198 -24.32 -14.31 -14.62
N ILE A 199 -23.60 -13.25 -14.98
CA ILE A 199 -23.83 -12.50 -16.24
C ILE A 199 -22.87 -13.00 -17.33
N PHE A 200 -21.59 -13.17 -17.00
CA PHE A 200 -20.59 -13.67 -17.92
C PHE A 200 -19.47 -14.43 -17.21
N GLY A 201 -18.89 -15.42 -17.90
CA GLY A 201 -17.73 -16.16 -17.40
C GLY A 201 -16.92 -16.80 -18.52
N ARG A 202 -15.61 -16.52 -18.56
CA ARG A 202 -14.63 -17.21 -19.42
C ARG A 202 -13.37 -17.47 -18.62
N GLN A 203 -12.90 -18.71 -18.59
CA GLN A 203 -11.75 -19.15 -17.77
C GLN A 203 -11.83 -18.76 -16.27
N ALA A 204 -13.03 -18.40 -15.76
CA ALA A 204 -13.18 -17.70 -14.49
C ALA A 204 -12.77 -18.50 -13.24
N ARG A 205 -12.78 -19.84 -13.33
CA ARG A 205 -12.28 -20.78 -12.30
C ARG A 205 -10.76 -20.97 -12.32
N GLN A 206 -10.02 -20.44 -13.30
CA GLN A 206 -8.57 -20.59 -13.37
C GLN A 206 -7.88 -19.59 -12.44
N GLY A 207 -6.87 -20.05 -11.69
CA GLY A 207 -5.95 -19.16 -11.00
C GLY A 207 -5.09 -18.39 -12.02
N LYS A 208 -5.07 -17.06 -11.92
CA LYS A 208 -4.30 -16.14 -12.75
C LYS A 208 -3.42 -15.25 -11.88
N LEU A 209 -2.32 -14.74 -12.44
CA LEU A 209 -1.56 -13.65 -11.83
C LEU A 209 -2.47 -12.41 -11.76
N PRO A 210 -2.78 -11.87 -10.56
CA PRO A 210 -3.63 -10.70 -10.42
C PRO A 210 -2.91 -9.38 -10.68
N ALA A 211 -1.58 -9.37 -10.57
CA ALA A 211 -0.81 -8.16 -10.25
C ALA A 211 -1.45 -7.45 -9.02
N SER A 212 -1.37 -6.11 -8.94
CA SER A 212 -1.97 -5.32 -7.85
C SER A 212 -3.51 -5.30 -7.73
N ASN A 213 -4.20 -6.31 -8.27
CA ASN A 213 -5.52 -6.71 -7.79
C ASN A 213 -5.45 -7.58 -6.52
N MET A 214 -4.27 -8.13 -6.15
CA MET A 214 -4.08 -8.75 -4.82
C MET A 214 -4.37 -7.76 -3.67
N LYS A 215 -4.12 -6.46 -3.89
CA LYS A 215 -4.48 -5.38 -2.96
C LYS A 215 -5.98 -5.33 -2.61
N LEU A 216 -6.87 -5.95 -3.39
CA LEU A 216 -8.28 -6.12 -3.01
C LEU A 216 -8.43 -7.10 -1.85
N VAL A 217 -7.69 -8.21 -1.87
CA VAL A 217 -7.60 -9.18 -0.76
C VAL A 217 -6.99 -8.51 0.47
N THR A 218 -5.89 -7.77 0.30
CA THR A 218 -5.23 -7.05 1.40
C THR A 218 -6.12 -5.98 2.03
N ALA A 219 -6.83 -5.19 1.21
CA ALA A 219 -7.80 -4.19 1.71
C ALA A 219 -8.96 -4.82 2.48
N PHE A 220 -9.59 -5.83 1.87
CA PHE A 220 -10.69 -6.58 2.48
C PHE A 220 -10.27 -7.18 3.82
N ASN A 221 -9.13 -7.88 3.85
CA ASN A 221 -8.66 -8.52 5.07
C ASN A 221 -8.27 -7.50 6.16
N ALA A 222 -7.63 -6.38 5.81
CA ALA A 222 -7.29 -5.35 6.78
C ALA A 222 -8.55 -4.74 7.41
N LEU A 223 -9.55 -4.38 6.60
CA LEU A 223 -10.81 -3.83 7.08
C LEU A 223 -11.62 -4.84 7.91
N SER A 224 -11.74 -6.10 7.47
CA SER A 224 -12.52 -7.13 8.17
C SER A 224 -11.84 -7.72 9.41
N VAL A 225 -10.51 -7.59 9.59
CA VAL A 225 -9.78 -8.10 10.77
C VAL A 225 -9.48 -7.00 11.78
N LEU A 226 -9.13 -5.79 11.32
CA LEU A 226 -8.71 -4.69 12.20
C LEU A 226 -9.83 -3.66 12.42
N GLY A 227 -10.81 -3.58 11.52
CA GLY A 227 -11.77 -2.48 11.46
C GLY A 227 -11.20 -1.22 10.77
N PRO A 228 -12.05 -0.33 10.21
CA PRO A 228 -11.60 0.87 9.50
C PRO A 228 -10.91 1.91 10.41
N ASP A 229 -11.35 1.99 11.67
CA ASP A 229 -10.93 3.02 12.64
C ASP A 229 -9.68 2.66 13.45
N HIS A 230 -9.24 1.39 13.45
CA HIS A 230 -8.02 0.96 14.14
C HIS A 230 -6.81 1.76 13.65
N ARG A 231 -5.96 2.23 14.59
CA ARG A 231 -4.79 3.06 14.32
C ARG A 231 -3.50 2.39 14.80
N PHE A 232 -2.43 2.63 14.05
CA PHE A 232 -1.14 1.95 14.24
C PHE A 232 -0.21 2.73 15.18
N ALA A 233 -0.48 2.67 16.48
CA ALA A 233 0.20 3.49 17.48
C ALA A 233 1.73 3.28 17.52
N THR A 234 2.49 4.34 17.22
CA THR A 234 3.95 4.37 17.37
C THR A 234 4.29 5.00 18.72
N THR A 235 5.17 4.34 19.49
CA THR A 235 5.39 4.65 20.91
C THR A 235 6.86 4.82 21.22
N VAL A 236 7.15 5.52 22.32
CA VAL A 236 8.47 5.56 22.94
C VAL A 236 8.32 5.04 24.36
N VAL A 237 9.08 4.00 24.68
CA VAL A 237 9.03 3.31 25.98
C VAL A 237 10.38 3.41 26.69
N SER A 238 10.40 3.20 28.01
CA SER A 238 11.65 3.04 28.75
C SER A 238 12.41 1.80 28.28
N GLY A 239 13.74 1.88 28.25
CA GLY A 239 14.62 0.75 27.95
C GLY A 239 14.95 -0.09 29.19
N ALA A 240 15.97 -0.93 29.08
CA ALA A 240 16.41 -1.84 30.14
C ALA A 240 17.09 -1.14 31.34
N THR A 241 17.53 0.11 31.17
CA THR A 241 18.10 0.98 32.22
C THR A 241 17.29 2.26 32.35
N PRO A 242 17.35 2.99 33.48
CA PRO A 242 16.56 4.22 33.69
C PRO A 242 16.79 5.31 32.64
N ASP A 243 18.02 5.39 32.11
CA ASP A 243 18.49 6.31 31.06
C ASP A 243 18.27 5.78 29.62
N ALA A 244 17.87 4.52 29.44
CA ALA A 244 17.57 4.00 28.12
C ALA A 244 16.13 4.35 27.67
N VAL A 245 15.95 4.62 26.39
CA VAL A 245 14.63 4.75 25.74
C VAL A 245 14.60 4.05 24.38
N VAL A 246 13.44 3.55 23.99
CA VAL A 246 13.25 2.79 22.74
C VAL A 246 12.06 3.34 21.97
N LEU A 247 12.29 3.77 20.73
CA LEU A 247 11.22 4.02 19.75
C LEU A 247 10.67 2.66 19.27
N ARG A 248 9.48 2.28 19.74
CA ARG A 248 8.78 1.05 19.37
C ARG A 248 7.80 1.32 18.23
N ALA A 249 7.93 0.51 17.17
CA ALA A 249 7.18 0.65 15.95
C ALA A 249 5.77 0.04 16.02
N GLY A 250 4.75 0.82 15.65
CA GLY A 250 3.36 0.35 15.57
C GLY A 250 2.99 -0.34 14.25
N GLY A 251 3.86 -0.30 13.23
CA GLY A 251 3.52 -0.76 11.88
C GLY A 251 2.59 0.18 11.12
N ASP A 252 2.66 1.50 11.36
CA ASP A 252 1.94 2.51 10.57
C ASP A 252 2.58 2.62 9.16
N PRO A 253 1.85 2.29 8.08
CA PRO A 253 2.37 2.41 6.72
C PRO A 253 2.38 3.85 6.19
N LEU A 254 1.74 4.80 6.87
CA LEU A 254 1.59 6.20 6.44
C LEU A 254 2.37 7.21 7.29
N LEU A 255 3.07 6.75 8.34
CA LEU A 255 3.83 7.58 9.27
C LEU A 255 4.72 8.62 8.53
N THR A 256 4.71 9.87 8.98
CA THR A 256 5.44 10.96 8.33
C THR A 256 6.60 11.49 9.18
N SER A 257 7.45 12.30 8.56
CA SER A 257 8.43 13.12 9.27
C SER A 257 7.77 14.14 10.21
N ALA A 258 6.55 14.60 9.93
CA ALA A 258 5.83 15.48 10.86
C ALA A 258 5.40 14.73 12.13
N ASP A 259 4.87 13.52 11.96
CA ASP A 259 4.49 12.61 13.05
C ASP A 259 5.66 12.26 13.96
N LEU A 260 6.81 11.89 13.37
CA LEU A 260 8.03 11.60 14.13
C LEU A 260 8.59 12.84 14.83
N THR A 261 8.42 14.04 14.27
CA THR A 261 8.79 15.30 14.93
C THR A 261 7.87 15.60 16.12
N GLU A 262 6.57 15.33 15.99
CA GLU A 262 5.58 15.49 17.06
C GLU A 262 5.81 14.48 18.20
N LEU A 263 6.04 13.20 17.87
CA LEU A 263 6.42 12.19 18.87
C LEU A 263 7.74 12.55 19.59
N ALA A 264 8.70 13.16 18.90
CA ALA A 264 9.93 13.65 19.51
C ALA A 264 9.71 14.81 20.50
N LYS A 265 8.77 15.73 20.24
CA LYS A 265 8.35 16.75 21.22
C LYS A 265 7.74 16.11 22.46
N ARG A 266 6.77 15.20 22.27
CA ARG A 266 6.09 14.48 23.37
C ARG A 266 7.08 13.72 24.23
N THR A 267 8.03 13.04 23.59
CA THR A 267 9.13 12.34 24.27
C THR A 267 10.02 13.31 25.04
N THR A 268 10.33 14.49 24.50
CA THR A 268 11.10 15.53 25.21
C THR A 268 10.39 15.95 26.51
N THR A 269 9.10 16.25 26.46
CA THR A 269 8.29 16.59 27.65
C THR A 269 8.30 15.45 28.68
N ALA A 270 8.13 14.20 28.22
CA ALA A 270 8.13 13.03 29.09
C ALA A 270 9.50 12.77 29.75
N LEU A 271 10.61 13.01 29.04
CA LEU A 271 11.95 12.91 29.61
C LEU A 271 12.18 13.98 30.69
N VAL A 272 11.82 15.24 30.44
CA VAL A 272 11.92 16.33 31.43
C VAL A 272 11.08 16.02 32.68
N ALA A 273 9.85 15.52 32.51
CA ALA A 273 9.00 15.08 33.62
C ALA A 273 9.64 13.93 34.41
N LYS A 274 10.12 12.88 33.73
CA LYS A 274 10.79 11.72 34.35
C LYS A 274 11.99 12.14 35.21
N LEU A 275 12.78 13.12 34.77
CA LEU A 275 13.91 13.66 35.53
C LEU A 275 13.46 14.51 36.72
N ALA A 276 12.44 15.34 36.56
CA ALA A 276 11.89 16.16 37.65
C ALA A 276 11.31 15.26 38.77
N GLU A 277 10.55 14.24 38.41
CA GLU A 277 10.03 13.24 39.35
C GLU A 277 11.15 12.44 40.02
N ALA A 278 12.20 12.03 39.30
CA ALA A 278 13.31 11.28 39.87
C ALA A 278 14.00 12.08 40.98
N LYS A 279 14.28 13.37 40.73
CA LYS A 279 14.87 14.30 41.71
C LYS A 279 13.93 14.64 42.88
N GLN A 280 12.62 14.57 42.69
CA GLN A 280 11.63 14.73 43.78
C GLN A 280 11.51 13.48 44.65
N ARG A 281 11.52 12.29 44.04
CA ARG A 281 11.38 11.01 44.75
C ARG A 281 12.67 10.58 45.48
N ASP A 282 13.83 10.96 44.94
CA ASP A 282 15.12 10.78 45.57
C ASP A 282 16.01 12.02 45.30
N PRO A 283 16.22 12.90 46.30
CA PRO A 283 17.14 14.03 46.19
C PRO A 283 18.60 13.65 45.94
N GLY A 284 18.99 12.40 46.20
CA GLY A 284 20.29 11.81 45.87
C GLY A 284 20.36 11.16 44.48
N SER A 285 19.27 11.21 43.69
CA SER A 285 19.19 10.57 42.38
C SER A 285 20.29 11.06 41.43
N THR A 286 20.99 10.10 40.80
CA THR A 286 22.01 10.38 39.78
C THR A 286 21.45 10.93 38.46
N LEU A 287 20.12 10.94 38.29
CA LEU A 287 19.44 11.49 37.12
C LEU A 287 19.20 13.00 37.26
N SER A 288 20.20 13.83 36.93
CA SER A 288 20.06 15.29 36.82
C SER A 288 19.32 15.71 35.54
N LEU A 289 18.95 16.99 35.39
CA LEU A 289 18.38 17.49 34.13
C LEU A 289 19.37 17.37 32.95
N ASP A 290 20.67 17.44 33.22
CA ASP A 290 21.78 17.26 32.26
C ASP A 290 22.01 15.79 31.87
N SER A 291 21.16 14.87 32.33
CA SER A 291 21.27 13.43 32.07
C SER A 291 21.39 13.11 30.57
N THR A 292 22.25 12.14 30.27
CA THR A 292 22.36 11.54 28.93
C THR A 292 21.45 10.32 28.85
N PHE A 293 20.41 10.39 28.02
CA PHE A 293 19.61 9.23 27.64
C PHE A 293 20.19 8.52 26.42
N THR A 294 20.02 7.20 26.37
CA THR A 294 20.45 6.35 25.26
C THR A 294 19.24 5.88 24.43
N LEU A 295 19.14 6.36 23.19
CA LEU A 295 18.06 6.02 22.26
C LEU A 295 18.40 4.80 21.39
N SER A 296 17.50 3.81 21.42
CA SER A 296 17.42 2.68 20.50
C SER A 296 16.07 2.66 19.75
N PHE A 297 15.87 1.74 18.82
CA PHE A 297 14.57 1.48 18.20
C PHE A 297 14.25 -0.01 18.09
N ASP A 298 12.96 -0.31 18.06
CA ASP A 298 12.38 -1.65 18.00
C ASP A 298 11.38 -1.69 16.83
N ASP A 299 11.80 -2.30 15.72
CA ASP A 299 10.94 -2.65 14.59
C ASP A 299 10.60 -4.15 14.52
N SER A 300 10.78 -4.87 15.64
CA SER A 300 10.66 -6.34 15.73
C SER A 300 9.23 -6.89 15.70
N LEU A 301 8.21 -6.02 15.78
CA LEU A 301 6.80 -6.34 15.50
C LEU A 301 6.65 -7.13 14.19
N PHE A 302 7.51 -6.83 13.21
CA PHE A 302 7.66 -7.61 11.98
C PHE A 302 8.97 -8.42 12.00
N PRO A 303 8.96 -9.71 11.60
CA PRO A 303 10.18 -10.48 11.39
C PRO A 303 11.15 -9.78 10.43
N ALA A 304 12.44 -9.88 10.76
CA ALA A 304 13.55 -9.29 10.01
C ALA A 304 13.42 -9.49 8.49
N PHE A 305 13.84 -8.48 7.74
CA PHE A 305 13.54 -8.43 6.31
C PHE A 305 14.06 -9.64 5.53
N SER A 306 13.15 -10.23 4.75
CA SER A 306 13.41 -11.25 3.74
C SER A 306 12.54 -10.93 2.51
N ASN A 307 13.06 -11.16 1.32
CA ASN A 307 12.32 -10.94 0.07
C ASN A 307 11.01 -11.75 0.06
N GLY A 308 9.93 -11.15 -0.44
CA GLY A 308 8.66 -11.85 -0.64
C GLY A 308 8.82 -13.03 -1.62
N PRO A 309 8.17 -14.18 -1.38
CA PRO A 309 8.25 -15.34 -2.26
C PRO A 309 7.85 -14.99 -3.70
N GLY A 310 8.74 -15.23 -4.66
CA GLY A 310 8.48 -14.96 -6.08
C GLY A 310 8.61 -13.48 -6.50
N TRP A 311 9.17 -12.60 -5.67
CA TRP A 311 9.61 -11.27 -6.09
C TRP A 311 10.75 -11.36 -7.12
N SER A 312 10.82 -10.40 -8.04
CA SER A 312 11.83 -10.40 -9.11
C SER A 312 13.12 -9.70 -8.67
N ARG A 313 14.27 -10.16 -9.18
CA ARG A 313 15.57 -9.52 -8.93
C ARG A 313 15.51 -8.03 -9.29
N GLY A 314 15.94 -7.17 -8.36
CA GLY A 314 15.91 -5.71 -8.53
C GLY A 314 14.58 -5.02 -8.16
N TYR A 315 13.55 -5.76 -7.70
CA TYR A 315 12.33 -5.12 -7.16
C TYR A 315 12.57 -4.41 -5.82
N VAL A 316 13.53 -4.85 -5.02
CA VAL A 316 13.91 -4.19 -3.76
C VAL A 316 15.13 -3.31 -3.99
N PRO A 317 15.16 -2.04 -3.53
CA PRO A 317 14.11 -1.31 -2.79
C PRO A 317 13.14 -0.49 -3.67
N TYR A 318 13.22 -0.59 -5.00
CA TYR A 318 12.64 0.41 -5.92
C TYR A 318 11.17 0.21 -6.30
N VAL A 319 10.72 -1.05 -6.34
CA VAL A 319 9.33 -1.46 -6.60
C VAL A 319 8.62 -1.75 -5.28
N VAL A 320 9.32 -2.35 -4.32
CA VAL A 320 8.89 -2.52 -2.93
C VAL A 320 10.10 -2.27 -2.02
N ALA A 321 9.91 -1.50 -0.96
CA ALA A 321 10.92 -1.32 0.08
C ALA A 321 11.09 -2.59 0.93
N PRO A 322 12.22 -2.75 1.66
CA PRO A 322 12.36 -3.76 2.70
C PRO A 322 11.26 -3.60 3.76
N VAL A 323 10.37 -4.59 3.87
CA VAL A 323 9.21 -4.53 4.76
C VAL A 323 9.66 -4.46 6.22
N SER A 324 9.32 -3.36 6.90
CA SER A 324 9.61 -3.09 8.32
C SER A 324 8.36 -2.52 8.98
N ALA A 325 8.22 -2.74 10.30
CA ALA A 325 7.17 -2.12 11.10
C ALA A 325 7.41 -0.60 11.30
N LEU A 326 8.61 -0.10 10.98
CA LEU A 326 8.93 1.32 11.06
C LEU A 326 9.34 1.83 9.67
N SER A 327 8.69 2.90 9.22
CA SER A 327 9.01 3.58 7.97
C SER A 327 8.65 5.07 8.10
N ARG A 328 8.96 5.89 7.09
CA ARG A 328 8.41 7.26 7.02
C ARG A 328 8.27 7.78 5.60
N ASP A 329 7.28 8.65 5.39
CA ASP A 329 7.00 9.40 4.16
C ASP A 329 6.99 8.54 2.87
N LEU A 330 6.68 7.24 3.00
CA LEU A 330 6.75 6.23 1.92
C LEU A 330 8.11 6.20 1.19
N ARG A 331 9.20 6.46 1.92
CA ARG A 331 10.56 6.54 1.35
C ARG A 331 11.12 5.15 1.08
N THR A 332 11.47 4.90 -0.18
CA THR A 332 12.28 3.73 -0.57
C THR A 332 13.72 3.89 -0.07
N GLY A 333 14.34 2.77 0.32
CA GLY A 333 15.70 2.72 0.87
C GLY A 333 16.07 1.32 1.33
N ALA A 334 17.33 1.11 1.71
CA ALA A 334 17.84 -0.22 2.13
C ALA A 334 17.45 -0.60 3.57
N ASP A 335 17.13 0.37 4.43
CA ASP A 335 16.67 0.15 5.81
C ASP A 335 15.66 1.25 6.21
N PRO A 336 14.35 1.07 5.90
CA PRO A 336 13.32 2.06 6.23
C PRO A 336 13.19 2.32 7.72
N GLY A 337 13.32 1.28 8.55
CA GLY A 337 13.24 1.37 10.02
C GLY A 337 14.35 2.26 10.58
N ARG A 338 15.60 2.03 10.21
CA ARG A 338 16.72 2.91 10.59
C ARG A 338 16.57 4.32 10.02
N SER A 339 16.04 4.47 8.80
CA SER A 339 15.83 5.80 8.17
C SER A 339 14.78 6.66 8.89
N ALA A 340 13.78 6.01 9.49
CA ALA A 340 12.77 6.65 10.35
C ALA A 340 13.31 6.88 11.77
N ALA A 341 13.87 5.85 12.42
CA ALA A 341 14.44 5.95 13.77
C ALA A 341 15.56 7.00 13.87
N THR A 342 16.45 7.09 12.87
CA THR A 342 17.51 8.12 12.84
C THR A 342 16.90 9.52 12.75
N TYR A 343 15.85 9.72 11.94
CA TYR A 343 15.20 11.03 11.82
C TYR A 343 14.48 11.45 13.10
N PHE A 344 13.73 10.53 13.71
CA PHE A 344 13.15 10.72 15.04
C PHE A 344 14.24 11.10 16.05
N GLY A 345 15.35 10.35 16.08
CA GLY A 345 16.49 10.62 16.93
C GLY A 345 17.10 12.00 16.72
N THR A 346 17.28 12.44 15.47
CA THR A 346 17.77 13.79 15.17
C THR A 346 16.85 14.89 15.72
N GLN A 347 15.52 14.72 15.60
CA GLN A 347 14.57 15.68 16.18
C GLN A 347 14.58 15.62 17.70
N LEU A 348 14.60 14.43 18.30
CA LEU A 348 14.63 14.25 19.75
C LEU A 348 15.90 14.85 20.37
N THR A 349 17.09 14.54 19.85
CA THR A 349 18.35 15.14 20.34
C THR A 349 18.34 16.67 20.24
N LYS A 350 17.78 17.24 19.16
CA LYS A 350 17.66 18.70 19.01
C LYS A 350 16.69 19.32 20.03
N LEU A 351 15.52 18.72 20.22
CA LEU A 351 14.46 19.23 21.09
C LEU A 351 14.82 19.04 22.58
N ALA A 352 15.37 17.88 22.94
CA ALA A 352 15.84 17.57 24.28
C ALA A 352 16.98 18.49 24.72
N ALA A 353 17.97 18.75 23.87
CA ALA A 353 19.07 19.66 24.19
C ALA A 353 18.60 21.10 24.46
N ALA A 354 17.55 21.57 23.77
CA ALA A 354 16.92 22.86 24.06
C ALA A 354 16.16 22.90 25.39
N ALA A 355 15.92 21.74 26.02
CA ALA A 355 15.35 21.58 27.35
C ALA A 355 16.38 21.06 28.39
N GLY A 356 17.68 21.14 28.08
CA GLY A 356 18.79 20.70 28.94
C GLY A 356 19.13 19.20 28.89
N VAL A 357 18.26 18.36 28.33
CA VAL A 357 18.40 16.90 28.34
C VAL A 357 19.27 16.41 27.18
N THR A 358 20.31 15.63 27.46
CA THR A 358 21.15 15.04 26.41
C THR A 358 20.56 13.72 25.91
N VAL A 359 20.54 13.49 24.59
CA VAL A 359 20.13 12.21 24.00
C VAL A 359 21.17 11.74 22.98
N ARG A 360 21.75 10.55 23.21
CA ARG A 360 22.73 9.88 22.34
C ARG A 360 22.12 8.63 21.70
N PHE A 361 22.70 8.16 20.60
CA PHE A 361 22.25 6.96 19.91
C PHE A 361 23.05 5.72 20.33
N SER A 362 22.38 4.61 20.63
CA SER A 362 23.05 3.34 21.01
C SER A 362 23.91 2.72 19.89
N GLY A 363 23.67 3.07 18.63
CA GLY A 363 24.49 2.68 17.48
C GLY A 363 25.48 3.76 17.02
N GLY A 364 25.79 4.74 17.87
CA GLY A 364 26.72 5.83 17.57
C GLY A 364 26.16 6.86 16.59
N THR A 365 26.21 6.58 15.29
CA THR A 365 25.74 7.49 14.22
C THR A 365 24.24 7.36 13.90
N SER A 366 23.60 6.31 14.38
CA SER A 366 22.13 6.12 14.33
C SER A 366 21.67 5.25 15.50
N PRO A 367 20.39 5.30 15.92
CA PRO A 367 19.88 4.43 16.98
C PRO A 367 20.14 2.94 16.70
N GLY A 368 20.54 2.18 17.72
CA GLY A 368 20.70 0.73 17.63
C GLY A 368 19.34 0.03 17.52
N ARG A 369 19.30 -1.16 16.90
CA ARG A 369 18.13 -2.04 16.99
C ARG A 369 18.13 -2.75 18.35
N THR A 370 16.97 -2.90 18.94
CA THR A 370 16.73 -3.71 20.14
C THR A 370 15.31 -4.30 20.08
N VAL A 371 14.97 -5.14 21.05
CA VAL A 371 13.58 -5.53 21.35
C VAL A 371 13.25 -4.94 22.72
N ALA A 372 12.23 -4.10 22.81
CA ALA A 372 11.81 -3.55 24.10
C ALA A 372 10.93 -4.57 24.86
N SER A 373 11.07 -4.63 26.19
CA SER A 373 10.23 -5.49 27.04
C SER A 373 8.74 -5.20 26.82
N THR A 374 7.89 -6.23 26.81
CA THR A 374 6.42 -6.07 26.72
C THR A 374 5.90 -5.10 27.76
N ASP A 375 6.48 -5.15 28.95
CA ASP A 375 6.03 -4.45 30.15
C ASP A 375 6.73 -3.08 30.31
N ALA A 376 7.46 -2.64 29.29
CA ALA A 376 8.19 -1.38 29.28
C ALA A 376 7.22 -0.18 29.33
N ALA A 377 7.33 0.62 30.40
CA ALA A 377 6.50 1.79 30.63
C ALA A 377 6.58 2.78 29.45
N SER A 378 5.40 3.15 28.92
CA SER A 378 5.25 4.16 27.86
C SER A 378 5.59 5.55 28.38
N LEU A 379 6.40 6.28 27.61
CA LEU A 379 6.80 7.66 27.87
C LEU A 379 6.07 8.63 26.92
N ALA A 380 5.89 8.24 25.66
CA ALA A 380 5.15 9.01 24.67
C ALA A 380 4.48 8.11 23.64
N ALA A 381 3.34 8.55 23.11
CA ALA A 381 2.60 7.85 22.07
C ALA A 381 2.10 8.82 20.98
N LEU A 382 1.95 8.26 19.78
CA LEU A 382 1.20 8.83 18.68
C LEU A 382 0.36 7.71 18.06
N ASP A 383 -0.96 7.86 18.04
CA ASP A 383 -1.89 6.79 17.61
C ASP A 383 -1.74 6.41 16.14
N GLY A 384 -1.19 7.31 15.31
CA GLY A 384 -0.93 7.08 13.89
C GLY A 384 -2.18 7.11 13.01
N HIS A 385 -2.02 6.64 11.78
CA HIS A 385 -3.09 6.63 10.78
C HIS A 385 -4.02 5.43 10.94
N SER A 386 -5.27 5.58 10.49
CA SER A 386 -6.23 4.47 10.52
C SER A 386 -6.06 3.50 9.36
N VAL A 387 -6.55 2.27 9.53
CA VAL A 387 -6.66 1.26 8.47
C VAL A 387 -7.36 1.82 7.23
N GLU A 388 -8.44 2.60 7.40
CA GLU A 388 -9.13 3.22 6.26
C GLU A 388 -8.24 4.19 5.49
N GLN A 389 -7.47 5.04 6.19
CA GLN A 389 -6.52 5.98 5.55
C GLN A 389 -5.44 5.21 4.76
N ALA A 390 -4.90 4.14 5.34
CA ALA A 390 -3.91 3.27 4.69
C ALA A 390 -4.49 2.55 3.46
N VAL A 391 -5.67 1.94 3.58
CA VAL A 391 -6.37 1.25 2.48
C VAL A 391 -6.75 2.22 1.36
N ARG A 392 -7.19 3.44 1.72
CA ARG A 392 -7.50 4.53 0.78
C ARG A 392 -6.31 4.88 -0.09
N LEU A 393 -5.13 5.08 0.48
CA LEU A 393 -3.94 5.36 -0.30
C LEU A 393 -3.49 4.13 -1.11
N MET A 394 -3.44 2.96 -0.48
CA MET A 394 -3.06 1.69 -1.12
C MET A 394 -3.89 1.41 -2.39
N LEU A 395 -5.21 1.58 -2.34
CA LEU A 395 -6.09 1.31 -3.47
C LEU A 395 -6.02 2.43 -4.53
N THR A 396 -6.02 3.71 -4.10
CA THR A 396 -6.04 4.87 -5.00
C THR A 396 -4.79 4.95 -5.89
N VAL A 397 -3.60 4.92 -5.29
CA VAL A 397 -2.31 5.06 -6.02
C VAL A 397 -1.59 3.73 -6.25
N SER A 398 -2.10 2.62 -5.71
CA SER A 398 -1.52 1.27 -5.86
C SER A 398 -0.16 1.06 -5.17
N GLN A 399 0.13 1.81 -4.10
CA GLN A 399 1.38 1.70 -3.32
C GLN A 399 1.64 0.29 -2.80
N ASN A 400 2.85 -0.22 -3.03
CA ASN A 400 3.23 -1.59 -2.65
C ASN A 400 3.58 -1.70 -1.17
N ASP A 401 4.37 -0.77 -0.64
CA ASP A 401 4.88 -0.84 0.73
C ASP A 401 3.75 -0.84 1.77
N VAL A 402 2.76 0.05 1.58
CA VAL A 402 1.51 0.10 2.37
C VAL A 402 0.79 -1.25 2.35
N ALA A 403 0.80 -1.95 1.22
CA ALA A 403 0.13 -3.25 1.08
C ALA A 403 0.89 -4.37 1.82
N GLU A 404 2.22 -4.40 1.77
CA GLU A 404 2.99 -5.41 2.51
C GLU A 404 2.92 -5.18 4.02
N ILE A 405 2.90 -3.91 4.47
CA ILE A 405 2.71 -3.55 5.87
C ILE A 405 1.31 -3.96 6.34
N LEU A 406 0.23 -3.58 5.63
CA LEU A 406 -1.13 -4.00 5.96
C LEU A 406 -1.31 -5.53 5.93
N TYR A 407 -0.67 -6.22 4.99
CA TYR A 407 -0.71 -7.69 4.88
C TYR A 407 -0.05 -8.38 6.08
N ARG A 408 1.02 -7.79 6.64
CA ARG A 408 1.59 -8.23 7.91
C ARG A 408 0.72 -7.85 9.12
N GLN A 409 0.10 -6.66 9.13
CA GLN A 409 -0.83 -6.27 10.20
C GLN A 409 -2.06 -7.19 10.30
N VAL A 410 -2.54 -7.75 9.19
CA VAL A 410 -3.60 -8.78 9.17
C VAL A 410 -3.20 -10.06 9.91
N ALA A 411 -1.91 -10.40 9.96
CA ALA A 411 -1.42 -11.50 10.78
C ALA A 411 -1.25 -11.09 12.25
N VAL A 412 -0.72 -9.90 12.53
CA VAL A 412 -0.60 -9.33 13.89
C VAL A 412 -1.97 -9.27 14.59
N GLY A 413 -2.98 -8.73 13.91
CA GLY A 413 -4.37 -8.67 14.42
C GLY A 413 -5.05 -10.02 14.63
N ARG A 414 -4.45 -11.12 14.16
CA ARG A 414 -4.86 -12.51 14.44
C ARG A 414 -3.99 -13.20 15.49
N GLY A 415 -3.09 -12.47 16.16
CA GLY A 415 -2.13 -13.03 17.12
C GLY A 415 -1.05 -13.90 16.48
N LEU A 416 -0.81 -13.76 15.16
CA LEU A 416 0.17 -14.55 14.42
C LEU A 416 1.45 -13.74 14.19
N VAL A 417 2.61 -14.35 14.42
CA VAL A 417 3.91 -13.79 14.01
C VAL A 417 3.86 -13.52 12.49
N PRO A 418 4.05 -12.29 12.00
CA PRO A 418 3.71 -11.91 10.62
C PRO A 418 4.83 -12.29 9.61
N THR A 419 5.08 -13.59 9.50
CA THR A 419 5.89 -14.20 8.42
C THR A 419 5.09 -14.20 7.11
N TRP A 420 5.76 -14.41 5.97
CA TRP A 420 5.09 -14.55 4.68
C TRP A 420 4.06 -15.70 4.67
N ALA A 421 4.39 -16.85 5.27
CA ALA A 421 3.49 -18.00 5.35
C ALA A 421 2.28 -17.72 6.26
N ASN A 422 2.49 -17.09 7.42
CA ASN A 422 1.40 -16.78 8.36
C ASN A 422 0.48 -15.69 7.80
N SER A 423 1.03 -14.70 7.10
CA SER A 423 0.24 -13.64 6.42
C SER A 423 -0.60 -14.23 5.28
N ALA A 424 -0.06 -15.19 4.52
CA ALA A 424 -0.81 -15.95 3.52
C ALA A 424 -1.93 -16.80 4.14
N ALA A 425 -1.66 -17.47 5.26
CA ALA A 425 -2.65 -18.25 6.00
C ALA A 425 -3.77 -17.36 6.58
N ALA A 426 -3.42 -16.21 7.18
CA ALA A 426 -4.35 -15.21 7.70
C ALA A 426 -5.25 -14.63 6.59
N ALA A 427 -4.66 -14.29 5.43
CA ALA A 427 -5.39 -13.81 4.28
C ALA A 427 -6.35 -14.87 3.71
N ALA A 428 -5.92 -16.14 3.67
CA ALA A 428 -6.75 -17.25 3.25
C ALA A 428 -7.79 -17.69 4.31
N ALA A 429 -7.62 -17.33 5.58
CA ALA A 429 -8.60 -17.57 6.65
C ALA A 429 -9.75 -16.56 6.59
N THR A 430 -9.42 -15.26 6.59
CA THR A 430 -10.41 -14.16 6.53
C THR A 430 -11.38 -14.32 5.37
N LEU A 431 -10.88 -14.68 4.18
CA LEU A 431 -11.73 -14.95 3.01
C LEU A 431 -12.67 -16.14 3.21
N ARG A 432 -12.21 -17.25 3.82
CA ARG A 432 -13.05 -18.44 4.07
C ARG A 432 -14.15 -18.16 5.10
N GLU A 433 -13.84 -17.39 6.14
CA GLU A 433 -14.80 -16.94 7.15
C GLU A 433 -15.93 -16.11 6.53
N HIS A 434 -15.61 -15.34 5.48
CA HIS A 434 -16.59 -14.59 4.67
C HIS A 434 -17.19 -15.42 3.50
N GLY A 435 -17.06 -16.75 3.53
CA GLY A 435 -17.62 -17.65 2.51
C GLY A 435 -16.92 -17.62 1.13
N ILE A 436 -15.82 -16.89 0.98
CA ILE A 436 -15.12 -16.69 -0.29
C ILE A 436 -14.15 -17.86 -0.54
N SER A 437 -14.35 -18.61 -1.63
CA SER A 437 -13.54 -19.77 -1.95
C SER A 437 -12.08 -19.42 -2.31
N THR A 438 -11.16 -19.90 -1.49
CA THR A 438 -9.70 -19.80 -1.65
C THR A 438 -9.08 -20.96 -2.44
N SER A 439 -9.89 -21.86 -3.00
CA SER A 439 -9.47 -23.08 -3.75
C SER A 439 -8.52 -22.86 -4.94
N ARG A 440 -8.34 -21.60 -5.38
CA ARG A 440 -7.40 -21.17 -6.43
C ARG A 440 -6.63 -19.90 -6.03
N LEU A 441 -6.51 -19.66 -4.72
CA LEU A 441 -5.72 -18.58 -4.14
C LEU A 441 -4.32 -19.08 -3.81
N VAL A 442 -3.33 -18.32 -4.26
CA VAL A 442 -1.99 -18.22 -3.66
C VAL A 442 -1.79 -16.73 -3.46
N ALA A 443 -1.76 -16.29 -2.20
CA ALA A 443 -1.29 -14.96 -1.84
C ALA A 443 0.13 -15.13 -1.32
N ALA A 444 1.13 -14.78 -2.13
CA ALA A 444 2.54 -14.86 -1.76
C ALA A 444 3.03 -13.54 -1.14
N ASP A 445 2.41 -12.42 -1.52
CA ASP A 445 2.60 -11.10 -0.93
C ASP A 445 1.27 -10.33 -0.82
N GLY A 446 1.31 -9.12 -0.25
CA GLY A 446 0.16 -8.25 -0.10
C GLY A 446 -0.07 -7.27 -1.26
N SER A 447 0.98 -6.93 -2.02
CA SER A 447 0.93 -5.89 -3.07
C SER A 447 0.58 -6.39 -4.47
N GLY A 448 0.68 -7.69 -4.72
CA GLY A 448 0.52 -8.32 -6.01
C GLY A 448 1.71 -8.11 -6.95
N VAL A 449 2.95 -8.11 -6.45
CA VAL A 449 4.16 -8.06 -7.31
C VAL A 449 4.79 -9.43 -7.52
N SER A 450 4.47 -10.41 -6.67
CA SER A 450 4.96 -11.77 -6.76
C SER A 450 4.55 -12.46 -8.06
N ARG A 451 5.49 -13.22 -8.62
CA ARG A 451 5.26 -14.13 -9.75
C ARG A 451 4.60 -15.44 -9.32
N TYR A 452 4.44 -15.68 -8.01
CA TYR A 452 3.76 -16.85 -7.45
C TYR A 452 2.28 -16.61 -7.16
N ASP A 453 1.83 -15.36 -7.06
CA ASP A 453 0.42 -15.02 -6.79
C ASP A 453 -0.55 -15.65 -7.80
N ARG A 454 -1.61 -16.29 -7.31
CA ARG A 454 -2.70 -16.81 -8.12
C ARG A 454 -4.03 -16.45 -7.46
N ILE A 455 -5.01 -16.01 -8.24
CA ILE A 455 -6.38 -15.87 -7.78
C ILE A 455 -7.35 -16.14 -8.94
N SER A 456 -8.55 -16.62 -8.64
CA SER A 456 -9.57 -16.81 -9.67
C SER A 456 -10.44 -15.55 -9.85
N ALA A 457 -10.97 -15.34 -11.05
CA ALA A 457 -11.89 -14.23 -11.31
C ALA A 457 -13.21 -14.38 -10.54
N ILE A 458 -13.56 -15.60 -10.11
CA ILE A 458 -14.68 -15.88 -9.20
C ILE A 458 -14.35 -15.43 -7.77
N THR A 459 -13.15 -15.73 -7.27
CA THR A 459 -12.70 -15.31 -5.93
C THR A 459 -12.69 -13.78 -5.81
N LEU A 460 -12.20 -13.07 -6.84
CA LEU A 460 -12.25 -11.60 -6.88
C LEU A 460 -13.67 -11.05 -7.01
N ALA A 461 -14.55 -11.69 -7.80
CA ALA A 461 -15.95 -11.27 -7.90
C ALA A 461 -16.70 -11.45 -6.56
N ALA A 462 -16.53 -12.59 -5.89
CA ALA A 462 -17.15 -12.89 -4.59
C ALA A 462 -16.69 -11.92 -3.49
N LEU A 463 -15.40 -11.56 -3.46
CA LEU A 463 -14.88 -10.50 -2.58
C LEU A 463 -15.57 -9.16 -2.88
N LEU A 464 -15.66 -8.78 -4.16
CA LEU A 464 -16.30 -7.54 -4.57
C LEU A 464 -17.82 -7.51 -4.32
N ARG A 465 -18.49 -8.66 -4.13
CA ARG A 465 -19.89 -8.72 -3.69
C ARG A 465 -20.04 -8.28 -2.23
N GLN A 466 -19.17 -8.74 -1.34
CA GLN A 466 -19.15 -8.26 0.06
C GLN A 466 -18.84 -6.75 0.12
N VAL A 467 -17.98 -6.23 -0.77
CA VAL A 467 -17.68 -4.78 -0.88
C VAL A 467 -18.83 -3.96 -1.50
N ALA A 468 -19.73 -4.61 -2.24
CA ALA A 468 -20.92 -3.99 -2.84
C ALA A 468 -22.19 -4.18 -1.99
N ASP A 469 -22.07 -4.79 -0.82
CA ASP A 469 -23.15 -4.96 0.16
C ASP A 469 -23.13 -3.76 1.12
N PRO A 470 -24.17 -2.91 1.14
CA PRO A 470 -24.20 -1.72 1.98
C PRO A 470 -24.36 -2.04 3.48
N THR A 471 -24.64 -3.29 3.86
CA THR A 471 -24.64 -3.72 5.28
C THR A 471 -23.22 -3.93 5.81
N ARG A 472 -22.23 -4.10 4.92
CA ARG A 472 -20.81 -4.21 5.27
C ARG A 472 -20.15 -2.85 5.48
N THR A 473 -20.55 -2.19 6.57
CA THR A 473 -20.06 -0.85 6.93
C THR A 473 -18.53 -0.81 7.09
N GLU A 474 -17.92 -1.92 7.51
CA GLU A 474 -16.45 -2.07 7.61
C GLU A 474 -15.76 -2.01 6.24
N LEU A 475 -16.45 -2.39 5.16
CA LEU A 475 -15.94 -2.38 3.79
C LEU A 475 -16.35 -1.14 2.98
N ALA A 476 -17.27 -0.33 3.48
CA ALA A 476 -17.93 0.74 2.72
C ALA A 476 -16.95 1.75 2.09
N SER A 477 -15.84 2.05 2.77
CA SER A 477 -14.76 2.93 2.30
C SER A 477 -14.11 2.50 0.98
N MET A 478 -14.23 1.23 0.59
CA MET A 478 -13.71 0.72 -0.68
C MET A 478 -14.52 1.22 -1.88
N TYR A 479 -15.86 1.20 -1.82
CA TYR A 479 -16.74 1.48 -2.97
C TYR A 479 -17.71 2.66 -2.77
N TYR A 480 -18.33 2.80 -1.59
CA TYR A 480 -19.20 3.94 -1.30
C TYR A 480 -18.38 5.17 -0.87
N GLY A 481 -17.24 4.94 -0.21
CA GLY A 481 -16.41 5.99 0.37
C GLY A 481 -16.65 6.13 1.87
N ALA A 482 -16.20 7.24 2.43
CA ALA A 482 -16.33 7.59 3.85
C ALA A 482 -16.82 9.04 3.96
N SER A 483 -17.25 9.47 5.15
CA SER A 483 -17.76 10.83 5.36
C SER A 483 -16.78 11.90 4.87
N GLY A 484 -17.15 12.65 3.82
CA GLY A 484 -16.31 13.67 3.19
C GLY A 484 -15.38 13.19 2.06
N PHE A 485 -15.25 11.88 1.80
CA PHE A 485 -14.33 11.33 0.80
C PHE A 485 -14.98 10.23 -0.06
N GLY A 486 -14.77 10.28 -1.39
CA GLY A 486 -15.25 9.25 -2.33
C GLY A 486 -14.62 7.86 -2.12
N PRO A 487 -14.84 6.88 -3.01
CA PRO A 487 -14.28 5.54 -2.88
C PRO A 487 -12.74 5.53 -2.79
N SER A 488 -12.22 4.59 -2.00
CA SER A 488 -10.80 4.22 -2.00
C SER A 488 -10.38 3.52 -3.30
N LEU A 489 -11.31 2.85 -3.98
CA LEU A 489 -11.10 2.31 -5.32
C LEU A 489 -11.07 3.44 -6.37
N PRO A 490 -10.10 3.43 -7.30
CA PRO A 490 -10.04 4.40 -8.40
C PRO A 490 -11.34 4.46 -9.23
N VAL A 491 -11.76 5.67 -9.58
CA VAL A 491 -12.94 5.95 -10.40
C VAL A 491 -12.51 6.21 -11.85
N ALA A 492 -13.15 5.49 -12.78
CA ALA A 492 -12.89 5.53 -14.22
C ALA A 492 -12.77 6.96 -14.79
N GLY A 493 -11.61 7.27 -15.39
CA GLY A 493 -11.32 8.58 -15.98
C GLY A 493 -11.09 9.72 -14.96
N LYS A 494 -11.39 9.52 -13.67
CA LYS A 494 -11.39 10.58 -12.65
C LYS A 494 -10.21 10.49 -11.67
N THR A 495 -10.12 9.41 -10.89
CA THR A 495 -9.21 9.34 -9.72
C THR A 495 -8.18 8.22 -9.81
N GLY A 496 -7.12 8.34 -9.00
CA GLY A 496 -6.12 7.28 -8.80
C GLY A 496 -5.46 6.76 -10.07
N THR A 497 -5.21 5.45 -10.12
CA THR A 497 -4.66 4.77 -11.31
C THR A 497 -5.61 4.78 -12.53
N LEU A 498 -6.90 5.07 -12.34
CA LEU A 498 -7.91 5.18 -13.41
C LEU A 498 -8.12 6.60 -13.96
N ALA A 499 -7.43 7.62 -13.47
CA ALA A 499 -7.55 9.00 -13.96
C ALA A 499 -7.23 9.12 -15.47
N ALA A 500 -7.92 10.05 -16.17
CA ALA A 500 -7.79 10.25 -17.63
C ALA A 500 -6.34 10.56 -18.08
N ARG A 501 -5.55 11.23 -17.22
CA ARG A 501 -4.10 11.48 -17.45
C ARG A 501 -3.28 10.21 -17.67
N ASN A 502 -3.73 9.06 -17.14
CA ASN A 502 -3.10 7.76 -17.34
C ASN A 502 -3.61 7.05 -18.62
N GLY A 503 -4.34 7.77 -19.49
CA GLY A 503 -4.87 7.27 -20.76
C GLY A 503 -6.04 6.28 -20.65
N ARG A 504 -6.72 6.26 -19.49
CA ARG A 504 -7.78 5.31 -19.10
C ARG A 504 -9.15 5.93 -19.35
N TYR A 505 -10.11 5.16 -19.86
CA TYR A 505 -11.47 5.63 -20.17
C TYR A 505 -11.54 6.87 -21.09
N THR A 506 -10.50 7.14 -21.90
CA THR A 506 -10.46 8.28 -22.84
C THR A 506 -10.82 7.93 -24.29
N THR A 507 -11.13 6.66 -24.59
CA THR A 507 -11.43 6.19 -25.96
C THR A 507 -12.93 6.01 -26.20
N LYS A 508 -13.40 6.09 -27.45
CA LYS A 508 -14.82 5.93 -27.80
C LYS A 508 -15.50 4.71 -27.13
N PRO A 509 -14.90 3.50 -27.12
CA PRO A 509 -15.52 2.31 -26.50
C PRO A 509 -15.45 2.23 -24.97
N SER A 510 -15.05 3.31 -24.29
CA SER A 510 -14.91 3.33 -22.82
C SER A 510 -15.34 4.65 -22.17
N ARG A 511 -15.26 5.78 -22.87
CA ARG A 511 -15.52 7.14 -22.33
C ARG A 511 -16.88 7.31 -21.63
N CYS A 512 -17.90 6.57 -22.05
CA CYS A 512 -19.24 6.58 -21.45
C CYS A 512 -19.27 6.02 -20.03
N ALA A 513 -18.33 5.15 -19.66
CA ALA A 513 -18.21 4.58 -18.32
C ALA A 513 -17.26 5.40 -17.41
N ALA A 514 -16.74 6.54 -17.88
CA ALA A 514 -15.97 7.46 -17.06
C ALA A 514 -16.86 8.12 -16.00
N GLY A 515 -16.42 8.08 -14.73
CA GLY A 515 -17.22 8.45 -13.57
C GLY A 515 -18.15 7.34 -13.04
N ILE A 516 -18.31 6.23 -13.77
CA ILE A 516 -19.29 5.17 -13.43
C ILE A 516 -18.61 3.90 -12.91
N VAL A 517 -17.53 3.44 -13.55
CA VAL A 517 -16.81 2.23 -13.10
C VAL A 517 -15.83 2.57 -11.96
N VAL A 518 -15.92 1.84 -10.85
CA VAL A 518 -15.07 1.98 -9.67
C VAL A 518 -14.27 0.70 -9.48
N ALA A 519 -12.96 0.72 -9.75
CA ALA A 519 -12.19 -0.51 -9.91
C ALA A 519 -10.69 -0.40 -9.62
N LYS A 520 -10.12 -1.46 -9.05
CA LYS A 520 -8.67 -1.61 -8.85
C LYS A 520 -8.01 -2.14 -10.12
N THR A 521 -6.89 -1.49 -10.49
CA THR A 521 -5.99 -1.92 -11.58
C THR A 521 -4.84 -2.78 -11.08
N GLY A 522 -4.43 -3.75 -11.90
CA GLY A 522 -3.17 -4.48 -11.80
C GLY A 522 -2.39 -4.42 -13.11
N THR A 523 -1.06 -4.35 -13.05
CA THR A 523 -0.18 -4.52 -14.22
C THR A 523 1.19 -5.04 -13.81
N LEU A 524 1.72 -6.03 -14.53
CA LEU A 524 3.14 -6.38 -14.59
C LEU A 524 3.58 -6.33 -16.08
N HIS A 525 4.80 -6.77 -16.43
CA HIS A 525 5.28 -6.70 -17.82
C HIS A 525 4.35 -7.42 -18.81
N ASP A 526 3.82 -8.58 -18.42
CA ASP A 526 2.98 -9.51 -19.18
C ASP A 526 1.51 -9.55 -18.73
N VAL A 527 1.20 -8.97 -17.56
CA VAL A 527 -0.12 -9.02 -16.90
C VAL A 527 -0.84 -7.69 -16.99
N VAL A 528 -2.14 -7.71 -17.28
CA VAL A 528 -3.06 -6.57 -17.06
C VAL A 528 -4.32 -7.09 -16.38
N ALA A 529 -4.73 -6.45 -15.29
CA ALA A 529 -5.94 -6.77 -14.55
C ALA A 529 -6.77 -5.52 -14.22
N LEU A 530 -8.08 -5.71 -14.13
CA LEU A 530 -9.05 -4.73 -13.64
C LEU A 530 -10.17 -5.48 -12.91
N SER A 531 -10.53 -5.08 -11.70
CA SER A 531 -11.66 -5.68 -10.98
C SER A 531 -12.33 -4.64 -10.09
N GLY A 532 -13.66 -4.62 -10.07
CA GLY A 532 -14.43 -3.60 -9.39
C GLY A 532 -15.93 -3.75 -9.56
N ILE A 533 -16.63 -2.65 -9.32
CA ILE A 533 -18.08 -2.56 -9.26
C ILE A 533 -18.53 -1.43 -10.21
N ALA A 534 -19.69 -1.61 -10.83
CA ALA A 534 -20.39 -0.56 -11.56
C ALA A 534 -21.90 -0.85 -11.63
N PRO A 535 -22.78 0.16 -11.70
CA PRO A 535 -24.19 -0.05 -12.03
C PRO A 535 -24.34 -0.58 -13.46
N GLY A 536 -25.26 -1.54 -13.63
CA GLY A 536 -25.70 -2.05 -14.93
C GLY A 536 -26.69 -1.12 -15.64
N ALA A 537 -27.09 -1.48 -16.85
CA ALA A 537 -28.15 -0.78 -17.59
C ALA A 537 -29.56 -0.94 -16.95
N ASP A 538 -29.67 -1.82 -15.97
CA ASP A 538 -30.80 -2.04 -15.07
C ASP A 538 -30.64 -1.32 -13.72
N GLY A 539 -29.66 -0.42 -13.58
CA GLY A 539 -29.37 0.35 -12.36
C GLY A 539 -28.73 -0.44 -11.22
N GLN A 540 -28.91 -1.77 -11.19
CA GLN A 540 -28.37 -2.64 -10.15
C GLN A 540 -26.84 -2.77 -10.22
N LEU A 541 -26.19 -2.86 -9.05
CA LEU A 541 -24.73 -3.00 -8.97
C LEU A 541 -24.29 -4.35 -9.51
N LYS A 542 -23.29 -4.34 -10.41
CA LYS A 542 -22.67 -5.54 -10.98
C LYS A 542 -21.20 -5.58 -10.59
N VAL A 543 -20.71 -6.74 -10.16
CA VAL A 543 -19.29 -6.98 -9.88
C VAL A 543 -18.61 -7.55 -11.11
N PHE A 544 -17.34 -7.21 -11.32
CA PHE A 544 -16.55 -7.79 -12.39
C PHE A 544 -15.08 -8.01 -12.01
N SER A 545 -14.49 -9.04 -12.61
CA SER A 545 -13.06 -9.29 -12.59
C SER A 545 -12.57 -9.68 -13.98
N ILE A 546 -11.55 -8.96 -14.49
CA ILE A 546 -10.96 -9.14 -15.81
C ILE A 546 -9.44 -9.26 -15.63
N MET A 547 -8.87 -10.37 -16.06
CA MET A 547 -7.43 -10.65 -15.95
C MET A 547 -6.89 -11.20 -17.28
N VAL A 548 -5.89 -10.51 -17.82
CA VAL A 548 -5.08 -10.95 -18.97
C VAL A 548 -3.69 -11.28 -18.44
N ASN A 549 -3.25 -12.52 -18.60
CA ASN A 549 -1.86 -12.93 -18.39
C ASN A 549 -1.22 -13.28 -19.75
N ASN A 550 0.11 -13.22 -19.83
CA ASN A 550 0.87 -13.49 -21.06
C ASN A 550 0.29 -12.67 -22.24
N ARG A 551 0.10 -11.37 -22.02
CA ARG A 551 -0.45 -10.44 -23.03
C ARG A 551 0.42 -10.42 -24.28
N ASN A 552 -0.16 -10.04 -25.42
CA ASN A 552 0.61 -9.89 -26.65
C ASN A 552 1.52 -8.66 -26.58
N GLU A 553 2.83 -8.87 -26.38
CA GLU A 553 3.82 -7.81 -26.19
C GLU A 553 4.12 -6.98 -27.44
N ARG A 554 3.67 -7.42 -28.63
CA ARG A 554 3.64 -6.60 -29.85
C ARG A 554 2.76 -5.34 -29.71
N TYR A 555 1.96 -5.24 -28.65
CA TYR A 555 1.18 -4.06 -28.29
C TYR A 555 1.64 -3.48 -26.94
N SER A 556 1.48 -2.17 -26.78
CA SER A 556 1.76 -1.51 -25.51
C SER A 556 0.85 -2.03 -24.38
N ALA A 557 1.32 -1.99 -23.13
CA ALA A 557 0.48 -2.30 -21.98
C ALA A 557 -0.76 -1.38 -21.90
N LEU A 558 -0.66 -0.13 -22.37
CA LEU A 558 -1.80 0.80 -22.46
C LEU A 558 -2.86 0.32 -23.47
N SER A 559 -2.46 -0.33 -24.57
CA SER A 559 -3.39 -0.91 -25.56
C SER A 559 -4.19 -2.05 -24.93
N THR A 560 -3.54 -2.96 -24.20
CA THR A 560 -4.23 -4.02 -23.43
C THR A 560 -5.12 -3.43 -22.33
N ARG A 561 -4.63 -2.46 -21.55
CA ARG A 561 -5.41 -1.75 -20.52
C ARG A 561 -6.66 -1.07 -21.08
N ARG A 562 -6.59 -0.45 -22.26
CA ARG A 562 -7.75 0.16 -22.95
C ARG A 562 -8.74 -0.87 -23.50
N ALA A 563 -8.27 -2.05 -23.93
CA ALA A 563 -9.16 -3.16 -24.29
C ALA A 563 -9.90 -3.72 -23.05
N VAL A 564 -9.25 -3.69 -21.88
CA VAL A 564 -9.86 -4.05 -20.60
C VAL A 564 -10.86 -2.97 -20.12
N ASP A 565 -10.57 -1.68 -20.29
CA ASP A 565 -11.56 -0.60 -20.04
C ASP A 565 -12.83 -0.79 -20.89
N ALA A 566 -12.66 -1.13 -22.17
CA ALA A 566 -13.78 -1.33 -23.08
C ALA A 566 -14.64 -2.54 -22.69
N LEU A 567 -14.03 -3.62 -22.17
CA LEU A 567 -14.79 -4.71 -21.56
C LEU A 567 -15.51 -4.29 -20.27
N ALA A 568 -14.87 -3.50 -19.40
CA ALA A 568 -15.51 -3.01 -18.18
C ALA A 568 -16.67 -2.03 -18.48
N ALA A 569 -16.57 -1.22 -19.54
CA ALA A 569 -17.67 -0.37 -19.99
C ALA A 569 -18.92 -1.17 -20.42
N THR A 570 -18.75 -2.37 -21.00
CA THR A 570 -19.91 -3.22 -21.34
C THR A 570 -20.76 -3.61 -20.14
N VAL A 571 -20.18 -3.63 -18.93
CA VAL A 571 -20.92 -3.92 -17.68
C VAL A 571 -21.97 -2.85 -17.41
N THR A 572 -21.67 -1.58 -17.73
CA THR A 572 -22.62 -0.45 -17.64
C THR A 572 -23.54 -0.35 -18.86
N GLY A 573 -23.56 -1.38 -19.72
CA GLY A 573 -24.35 -1.41 -20.95
C GLY A 573 -23.81 -0.60 -22.14
N CYS A 574 -22.60 -0.02 -22.05
CA CYS A 574 -22.03 0.83 -23.11
C CYS A 574 -20.83 0.18 -23.83
N PHE A 575 -20.72 0.37 -25.16
CA PHE A 575 -19.58 -0.05 -25.99
C PHE A 575 -19.47 0.75 -27.30
#